data_AF-A0A6I5N4Z2-F1
#
_entry.id   AF-A0A6I5N4Z2-F1
#
_cell.length_a   1.000
_cell.length_b   1.000
_cell.length_c   1.000
_cell.angle_alpha   90.00
_cell.angle_beta   90.00
_cell.angle_gamma   90.00
#
_symmetry.space_group_name_H-M   'P 1'
#
loop_
_entity.id
_entity.type
_entity.pdbx_description
1 polymer ?
#
loop_
_entity_poly.entity_id
_entity_poly.type
_entity_poly.pdbx_seq_one_letter_code
_entity_poly.pdbx_strand_id
1 'polypeptide(L)'
;MSAFRISMIWDLLTTLLGTLILLNSISFISLGISLVGTLTVGAFNFATKSIWAVRNARGIEVLLLKFAWMLAIAFDFWTSLTCNATYVALGRFEIGGSFDFARLFATLNLSQILIVFFVTIIATLGPMLVGYIRDRDLDFLA
;
A
#
# COMPACT_ATOMS: atom_id res chain seq x y z
N MET A 1 15.81 -12.02 5.15
CA MET A 1 15.23 -11.65 3.83
C MET A 1 13.81 -12.18 3.61
N SER A 2 13.38 -13.29 4.24
CA SER A 2 12.03 -13.85 4.02
C SER A 2 10.89 -12.95 4.51
N ALA A 3 10.96 -12.43 5.74
CA ALA A 3 9.90 -11.61 6.34
C ALA A 3 9.58 -10.33 5.55
N PHE A 4 10.62 -9.66 5.00
CA PHE A 4 10.47 -8.49 4.14
C PHE A 4 9.69 -8.80 2.86
N ARG A 5 10.07 -9.89 2.17
CA ARG A 5 9.39 -10.30 0.93
C ARG A 5 7.95 -10.70 1.20
N ILE A 6 7.70 -11.37 2.33
CA ILE A 6 6.34 -11.75 2.74
C ILE A 6 5.49 -10.51 3.02
N SER A 7 6.01 -9.54 3.78
CA SER A 7 5.30 -8.27 4.05
C SER A 7 4.98 -7.52 2.77
N MET A 8 5.91 -7.48 1.82
CA MET A 8 5.72 -6.81 0.54
C MET A 8 4.72 -7.54 -0.38
N ILE A 9 4.77 -8.87 -0.43
CA ILE A 9 3.77 -9.64 -1.18
C ILE A 9 2.38 -9.42 -0.57
N TRP A 10 2.29 -9.40 0.76
CA TRP A 10 1.04 -9.13 1.45
C TRP A 10 0.51 -7.73 1.12
N ASP A 11 1.35 -6.71 1.21
CA ASP A 11 1.02 -5.33 0.86
C ASP A 11 0.48 -5.24 -0.58
N LEU A 12 1.18 -5.81 -1.56
CA LEU A 12 0.71 -5.84 -2.96
C LEU A 12 -0.63 -6.57 -3.13
N LEU A 13 -0.85 -7.66 -2.39
CA LEU A 13 -2.13 -8.37 -2.41
C LEU A 13 -3.25 -7.51 -1.83
N THR A 14 -3.00 -6.82 -0.71
CA THR A 14 -3.99 -5.93 -0.10
C THR A 14 -4.26 -4.70 -0.94
N THR A 15 -3.28 -4.16 -1.66
CA THR A 15 -3.48 -3.11 -2.67
C THR A 15 -4.38 -3.60 -3.80
N LEU A 16 -4.11 -4.80 -4.33
CA LEU A 16 -4.85 -5.37 -5.47
C LEU A 16 -6.31 -5.63 -5.10
N LEU A 17 -6.53 -6.34 -3.99
CA LEU A 17 -7.86 -6.67 -3.49
C LEU A 17 -8.61 -5.41 -3.05
N GLY A 18 -7.94 -4.49 -2.36
CA GLY A 18 -8.49 -3.20 -1.98
C GLY A 18 -8.97 -2.39 -3.17
N THR A 19 -8.17 -2.35 -4.24
CA THR A 19 -8.56 -1.66 -5.48
C THR A 19 -9.78 -2.29 -6.13
N LEU A 20 -9.88 -3.63 -6.15
CA LEU A 20 -11.07 -4.32 -6.67
C LEU A 20 -12.32 -4.07 -5.84
N ILE A 21 -12.19 -4.00 -4.50
CA ILE A 21 -13.27 -3.64 -3.60
C ILE A 21 -13.74 -2.20 -3.89
N LEU A 22 -12.81 -1.25 -4.03
CA LEU A 22 -13.13 0.15 -4.34
C LEU A 22 -13.80 0.34 -5.71
N LEU A 23 -13.35 -0.40 -6.72
CA LEU A 23 -13.96 -0.39 -8.05
C LEU A 23 -15.30 -1.14 -8.09
N ASN A 24 -15.61 -1.91 -7.05
CA ASN A 24 -16.82 -2.70 -6.89
C ASN A 24 -17.18 -3.55 -8.13
N SER A 25 -16.17 -4.08 -8.82
CA SER A 25 -16.35 -4.75 -10.11
C SER A 25 -15.20 -5.71 -10.40
N ILE A 26 -15.52 -6.87 -10.98
CA ILE A 26 -14.56 -7.87 -11.47
C ILE A 26 -14.58 -7.88 -13.01
N SER A 27 -14.80 -6.72 -13.63
CA SER A 27 -14.67 -6.60 -15.09
C SER A 27 -13.20 -6.72 -15.52
N PHE A 28 -12.96 -7.10 -16.78
CA PHE A 28 -11.61 -7.13 -17.35
C PHE A 28 -10.87 -5.79 -17.18
N ILE A 29 -11.59 -4.67 -17.34
CA ILE A 29 -11.05 -3.32 -17.13
C ILE A 29 -10.68 -3.10 -15.67
N SER A 30 -11.53 -3.49 -14.73
CA SER A 30 -11.28 -3.34 -13.29
C SER A 30 -10.08 -4.16 -12.82
N LEU A 31 -9.92 -5.39 -13.34
CA LEU A 31 -8.74 -6.23 -13.11
C LEU A 31 -7.48 -5.61 -13.72
N GLY A 32 -7.56 -5.04 -14.92
CA GLY A 32 -6.45 -4.34 -15.55
C GLY A 32 -6.00 -3.12 -14.72
N ILE A 33 -6.94 -2.29 -14.29
CA ILE A 33 -6.67 -1.10 -13.47
C ILE A 33 -6.07 -1.50 -12.11
N SER A 34 -6.63 -2.51 -11.43
CA SER A 34 -6.10 -2.95 -10.14
C SER A 34 -4.69 -3.52 -10.27
N LEU A 35 -4.43 -4.35 -11.29
CA LEU A 35 -3.10 -4.91 -11.54
C LEU A 35 -2.07 -3.81 -11.85
N VAL A 36 -2.40 -2.89 -12.76
CA VAL A 36 -1.50 -1.77 -13.11
C VAL A 36 -1.25 -0.87 -11.91
N GLY A 37 -2.29 -0.58 -11.12
CA GLY A 37 -2.18 0.20 -9.89
C GLY A 37 -1.23 -0.46 -8.87
N THR A 38 -1.46 -1.74 -8.56
CA THR A 38 -0.61 -2.51 -7.64
C THR A 38 0.84 -2.58 -8.12
N LEU A 39 1.09 -2.84 -9.40
CA LEU A 39 2.46 -2.88 -9.94
C LEU A 39 3.14 -1.51 -9.88
N THR A 40 2.39 -0.44 -10.13
CA THR A 40 2.91 0.94 -10.05
C THR A 40 3.30 1.29 -8.62
N VAL A 41 2.43 1.00 -7.64
CA VAL A 41 2.75 1.15 -6.20
C VAL A 41 3.98 0.34 -5.82
N GLY A 42 4.02 -0.93 -6.21
CA GLY A 42 5.18 -1.79 -5.97
C GLY A 42 6.48 -1.21 -6.53
N ALA A 43 6.44 -0.68 -7.75
CA ALA A 43 7.60 -0.03 -8.37
C ALA A 43 8.05 1.19 -7.57
N PHE A 44 7.12 2.03 -7.09
CA PHE A 44 7.45 3.17 -6.21
C PHE A 44 8.02 2.70 -4.86
N ASN A 45 7.54 1.58 -4.29
CA ASN A 45 8.07 1.01 -3.06
C ASN A 45 9.54 0.62 -3.22
N PHE A 46 9.90 -0.06 -4.32
CA PHE A 46 11.29 -0.38 -4.64
C PHE A 46 12.14 0.85 -4.98
N ALA A 47 11.55 1.85 -5.65
CA ALA A 47 12.26 3.06 -6.06
C ALA A 47 12.46 4.09 -4.94
N THR A 48 11.85 3.89 -3.76
CA THR A 48 11.90 4.81 -2.60
C THR A 48 13.31 5.36 -2.34
N LYS A 49 14.34 4.49 -2.29
CA LYS A 49 15.72 4.94 -2.09
C LYS A 49 16.20 5.87 -3.19
N SER A 50 16.01 5.50 -4.46
CA SER A 50 16.46 6.29 -5.60
C SER A 50 15.80 7.68 -5.61
N ILE A 51 14.50 7.75 -5.29
CA ILE A 51 13.73 9.00 -5.25
C ILE A 51 14.21 9.94 -4.13
N TRP A 52 14.55 9.37 -2.96
CA TRP A 52 14.88 10.15 -1.76
C TRP A 52 16.38 10.31 -1.48
N ALA A 53 17.26 9.52 -2.11
CA ALA A 53 18.72 9.62 -1.98
C ALA A 53 19.30 10.88 -2.63
N VAL A 54 18.56 11.53 -3.55
CA VAL A 54 19.02 12.73 -4.24
C VAL A 54 18.95 13.94 -3.30
N ARG A 55 20.01 14.13 -2.49
CA ARG A 55 20.13 15.19 -1.47
C ARG A 55 20.12 16.62 -2.04
N ASN A 56 20.35 16.81 -3.34
CA ASN A 56 20.51 18.13 -3.96
C ASN A 56 19.75 18.33 -5.28
N ALA A 57 18.79 17.47 -5.62
CA ALA A 57 17.99 17.68 -6.82
C ALA A 57 16.94 18.78 -6.59
N ARG A 58 17.23 19.98 -7.10
CA ARG A 58 16.32 21.12 -7.18
C ARG A 58 15.54 21.19 -8.51
N GLY A 59 15.46 20.06 -9.22
CA GLY A 59 14.70 19.96 -10.48
C GLY A 59 13.22 19.70 -10.21
N ILE A 60 12.34 20.37 -10.96
CA ILE A 60 10.89 20.17 -10.88
C ILE A 60 10.49 18.70 -11.11
N GLU A 61 11.26 17.98 -11.93
CA GLU A 61 11.09 16.54 -12.21
C GLU A 61 11.22 15.68 -10.95
N VAL A 62 12.20 15.98 -10.08
CA VAL A 62 12.38 15.24 -8.83
C VAL A 62 11.29 15.58 -7.81
N LEU A 63 10.78 16.81 -7.84
CA LEU A 63 9.63 17.19 -7.01
C LEU A 63 8.36 16.46 -7.45
N LEU A 64 8.10 16.37 -8.76
CA LEU A 64 6.99 15.59 -9.32
C LEU A 64 7.11 14.11 -8.98
N LEU A 65 8.32 13.55 -9.04
CA LEU A 65 8.55 12.15 -8.69
C LEU A 65 8.29 11.86 -7.21
N LYS A 66 8.72 12.75 -6.30
CA LYS A 66 8.40 12.67 -4.87
C LYS A 66 6.91 12.81 -4.60
N PHE A 67 6.23 13.69 -5.33
CA PHE A 67 4.79 13.85 -5.24
C PHE A 67 4.05 12.59 -5.70
N ALA A 68 4.43 12.02 -6.85
CA ALA A 68 3.88 10.77 -7.35
C ALA A 68 4.11 9.61 -6.36
N TRP A 69 5.28 9.56 -5.71
CA TRP A 69 5.57 8.59 -4.66
C TRP A 69 4.66 8.77 -3.43
N MET A 70 4.41 10.00 -2.98
CA MET A 70 3.47 10.26 -1.88
C MET A 70 2.03 9.84 -2.25
N LEU A 71 1.60 10.08 -3.49
CA LEU A 71 0.30 9.62 -3.98
C LEU A 71 0.23 8.09 -4.04
N ALA A 72 1.30 7.42 -4.45
CA ALA A 72 1.37 5.97 -4.46
C ALA A 72 1.20 5.40 -3.04
N ILE A 73 1.86 5.98 -2.04
CA ILE A 73 1.67 5.58 -0.63
C ILE A 73 0.25 5.83 -0.16
N ALA A 74 -0.31 7.00 -0.45
CA ALA A 74 -1.66 7.34 -0.01
C ALA A 74 -2.69 6.36 -0.62
N PHE A 75 -2.51 6.03 -1.90
CA PHE A 75 -3.34 5.04 -2.59
C PHE A 75 -3.16 3.64 -2.03
N ASP A 76 -1.92 3.21 -1.79
CA ASP A 76 -1.60 1.92 -1.21
C ASP A 76 -2.18 1.76 0.19
N PHE A 77 -1.97 2.76 1.05
CA PHE A 77 -2.55 2.81 2.37
C PHE A 77 -4.08 2.74 2.31
N TRP A 78 -4.71 3.51 1.42
CA TRP A 78 -6.18 3.54 1.30
C TRP A 78 -6.75 2.20 0.84
N THR A 79 -6.16 1.60 -0.19
CA THR A 79 -6.58 0.29 -0.73
C THR A 79 -6.35 -0.82 0.28
N SER A 80 -5.17 -0.88 0.90
CA SER A 80 -4.84 -1.86 1.94
C SER A 80 -5.71 -1.69 3.19
N LEU A 81 -6.02 -0.45 3.60
CA LEU A 81 -6.96 -0.16 4.70
C LEU A 81 -8.36 -0.69 4.38
N THR A 82 -8.84 -0.42 3.16
CA THR A 82 -10.15 -0.89 2.69
C THR A 82 -10.21 -2.41 2.67
N CYS A 83 -9.15 -3.07 2.18
CA CYS A 83 -9.02 -4.51 2.15
C CYS A 83 -9.06 -5.12 3.55
N ASN A 84 -8.24 -4.61 4.46
CA ASN A 84 -8.16 -5.09 5.84
C ASN A 84 -9.46 -4.83 6.62
N ALA A 85 -10.06 -3.64 6.49
CA ALA A 85 -11.34 -3.31 7.10
C ALA A 85 -12.46 -4.24 6.62
N THR A 86 -12.53 -4.49 5.31
CA THR A 86 -13.53 -5.39 4.72
C THR A 86 -13.38 -6.81 5.25
N TYR A 87 -12.14 -7.31 5.31
CA TYR A 87 -11.86 -8.63 5.84
C TYR A 87 -12.27 -8.77 7.32
N VAL A 88 -11.95 -7.78 8.16
CA VAL A 88 -12.27 -7.84 9.60
C VAL A 88 -13.77 -7.64 9.86
N ALA A 89 -14.45 -6.79 9.08
CA ALA A 89 -15.87 -6.50 9.25
C ALA A 89 -16.76 -7.66 8.80
N LEU A 90 -16.44 -8.28 7.66
CA LEU A 90 -17.29 -9.28 7.02
C LEU A 90 -16.78 -10.72 7.21
N GLY A 91 -15.54 -10.90 7.64
CA GLY A 91 -14.89 -12.22 7.73
C GLY A 91 -14.63 -12.88 6.37
N ARG A 92 -14.93 -12.19 5.26
CA ARG A 92 -14.80 -12.67 3.88
C ARG A 92 -14.49 -11.52 2.93
N PHE A 93 -13.87 -11.85 1.80
CA PHE A 93 -13.71 -10.94 0.68
C PHE A 93 -14.97 -10.97 -0.19
N GLU A 94 -15.80 -9.95 -0.07
CA GLU A 94 -16.93 -9.73 -0.98
C GLU A 94 -16.64 -8.59 -1.94
N ILE A 95 -16.42 -8.94 -3.20
CA ILE A 95 -16.28 -8.01 -4.32
C ILE A 95 -17.65 -7.95 -5.01
N GLY A 96 -18.21 -6.75 -5.20
CA GLY A 96 -19.54 -6.57 -5.82
C GLY A 96 -20.61 -6.00 -4.87
N GLY A 97 -20.31 -5.83 -3.59
CA GLY A 97 -21.14 -5.06 -2.67
C GLY A 97 -20.76 -3.58 -2.68
N SER A 98 -21.74 -2.68 -2.80
CA SER A 98 -21.51 -1.24 -2.59
C SER A 98 -21.24 -0.98 -1.10
N PHE A 99 -20.02 -1.21 -0.66
CA PHE A 99 -19.61 -0.97 0.72
C PHE A 99 -19.15 0.47 0.85
N ASP A 100 -20.00 1.29 1.44
CA ASP A 100 -19.59 2.61 1.90
C ASP A 100 -18.56 2.46 3.02
N PHE A 101 -17.43 3.15 2.89
CA PHE A 101 -16.32 3.13 3.84
C PHE A 101 -16.80 3.51 5.25
N ALA A 102 -17.72 4.48 5.35
CA ALA A 102 -18.31 4.87 6.62
C ALA A 102 -19.09 3.73 7.28
N ARG A 103 -19.78 2.91 6.47
CA ARG A 103 -20.56 1.76 6.94
C ARG A 103 -19.65 0.61 7.39
N LEU A 104 -18.53 0.39 6.68
CA LEU A 104 -17.50 -0.58 7.08
C LEU A 104 -16.94 -0.26 8.46
N PHE A 105 -16.53 0.99 8.69
CA PHE A 105 -15.99 1.37 10.00
C PHE A 105 -17.05 1.40 11.10
N ALA A 106 -18.32 1.68 10.77
CA ALA A 106 -19.41 1.59 11.75
C ALA A 106 -19.68 0.15 12.24
N THR A 107 -19.30 -0.86 11.45
CA THR A 107 -19.43 -2.28 11.85
C THR A 107 -18.26 -2.80 12.69
N LEU A 108 -17.18 -2.04 12.81
CA LEU A 108 -15.97 -2.43 13.54
C LEU A 108 -15.96 -1.87 14.96
N ASN A 109 -15.55 -2.70 15.92
CA ASN A 109 -15.25 -2.24 17.27
C ASN A 109 -13.95 -1.42 17.30
N LEU A 110 -13.79 -0.53 18.29
CA LEU A 110 -12.59 0.32 18.43
C LEU A 110 -11.28 -0.49 18.37
N SER A 111 -11.23 -1.66 19.03
CA SER A 111 -10.05 -2.54 19.01
C SER A 111 -9.74 -3.07 17.61
N GLN A 112 -10.76 -3.41 16.83
CA GLN A 112 -10.59 -3.89 15.45
C GLN A 112 -10.11 -2.76 14.54
N ILE A 113 -10.65 -1.56 14.71
CA ILE A 113 -10.20 -0.35 14.00
C ILE A 113 -8.72 -0.12 14.27
N LEU A 114 -8.30 -0.16 15.54
CA LEU A 114 -6.89 0.03 15.90
C LEU A 114 -5.97 -1.03 15.28
N ILE A 115 -6.37 -2.30 15.27
CA ILE A 115 -5.60 -3.38 14.64
C ILE A 115 -5.50 -3.15 13.13
N VAL A 116 -6.62 -2.84 12.47
CA VAL A 116 -6.67 -2.59 11.02
C VAL A 116 -5.77 -1.42 10.65
N PHE A 117 -5.83 -0.30 11.37
CA PHE A 117 -4.94 0.83 11.16
C PHE A 117 -3.47 0.46 11.38
N PHE A 118 -3.16 -0.19 12.51
CA PHE A 118 -1.79 -0.56 12.84
C PHE A 118 -1.17 -1.50 11.80
N VAL A 119 -1.88 -2.56 11.42
CA VAL A 119 -1.43 -3.51 10.41
C VAL A 119 -1.26 -2.83 9.06
N THR A 120 -2.18 -1.95 8.67
CA THR A 120 -2.09 -1.24 7.38
C THR A 120 -0.88 -0.30 7.35
N ILE A 121 -0.63 0.46 8.43
CA ILE A 121 0.54 1.33 8.52
C ILE A 121 1.83 0.51 8.38
N ILE A 122 1.93 -0.63 9.08
CA ILE A 122 3.12 -1.48 9.03
C ILE A 122 3.28 -2.15 7.66
N ALA A 123 2.18 -2.64 7.07
CA ALA A 123 2.22 -3.29 5.76
C ALA A 123 2.68 -2.32 4.67
N THR A 124 2.16 -1.10 4.67
CA THR A 124 2.49 -0.07 3.67
C THR A 124 3.86 0.57 3.91
N LEU A 125 4.16 1.01 5.14
CA LEU A 125 5.43 1.72 5.42
C LEU A 125 6.60 0.80 5.71
N GLY A 126 6.35 -0.40 6.24
CA GLY A 126 7.37 -1.35 6.67
C GLY A 126 8.36 -1.73 5.56
N PRO A 127 7.89 -2.21 4.39
CA PRO A 127 8.75 -2.53 3.26
C PRO A 127 9.56 -1.30 2.77
N MET A 128 8.99 -0.10 2.81
CA MET A 128 9.70 1.10 2.38
C MET A 128 10.81 1.50 3.36
N LEU A 129 10.51 1.50 4.66
CA LEU A 129 11.48 1.84 5.72
C LEU A 129 12.60 0.81 5.80
N VAL A 130 12.27 -0.49 5.76
CA VAL A 130 13.27 -1.55 5.76
C VAL A 130 14.12 -1.50 4.49
N GLY A 131 13.52 -1.23 3.33
CA GLY A 131 14.25 -1.02 2.08
C GLY A 131 15.23 0.15 2.15
N TYR A 132 14.83 1.25 2.78
CA TYR A 132 15.67 2.44 2.96
C TYR A 132 16.81 2.21 3.98
N ILE A 133 16.55 1.50 5.08
CA ILE A 133 17.53 1.26 6.16
C ILE A 133 18.53 0.17 5.81
N ARG A 134 18.08 -0.98 5.28
CA ARG A 134 18.96 -2.12 4.92
C ARG A 134 20.11 -1.70 4.00
N ASP A 135 19.83 -0.75 3.13
CA ASP A 135 20.75 -0.25 2.13
C ASP A 135 21.66 0.88 2.63
N ARG A 136 21.50 1.34 3.88
CA ARG A 136 22.46 2.22 4.59
C ARG A 136 23.51 1.43 5.37
N ASP A 137 23.19 0.20 5.79
CA ASP A 137 24.11 -0.64 6.60
C ASP A 137 25.19 -1.36 5.77
N LEU A 138 25.16 -1.26 4.44
CA LEU A 138 26.26 -1.74 3.60
C LEU A 138 27.40 -0.71 3.44
N ASP A 139 27.17 0.57 3.76
CA ASP A 139 28.20 1.62 3.71
C ASP A 139 28.89 1.84 5.06
N PHE A 140 28.38 1.27 6.17
CA PHE A 140 29.03 1.31 7.50
C PHE A 140 29.97 0.11 7.74
N LEU A 141 29.87 -0.94 6.92
CA LEU A 141 30.69 -2.16 7.00
C LEU A 141 31.69 -2.30 5.84
N ALA A 142 32.02 -1.21 5.15
CA ALA A 142 33.06 -1.14 4.12
C ALA A 142 34.21 -0.22 4.56
#